data_AF-A0A2P8A3X5-F1
#
_entry.id   AF-A0A2P8A3X5-F1
#
_cell.length_a   1.000
_cell.length_b   1.000
_cell.length_c   1.000
_cell.angle_alpha   90.00
_cell.angle_beta   90.00
_cell.angle_gamma   90.00
#
_symmetry.space_group_name_H-M   'P 1'
#
loop_
_entity.id
_entity.type
_entity.pdbx_description
1 polymer ?
#
loop_
_entity_poly.entity_id
_entity_poly.type
_entity_poly.pdbx_seq_one_letter_code
_entity_poly.pdbx_strand_id
1 'polypeptide(L)' 'MATQLLPLELIDKCVGSKIWVIMKGDKEFSGTLLGFDDFVSK' A
#
# COMPACT_ATOMS: atom_id res chain seq x y z
N MET A 1 13.73 -11.31 -16.08
CA MET A 1 13.34 -9.92 -16.40
C MET A 1 12.36 -9.47 -15.34
N ALA A 2 12.77 -8.59 -14.43
CA ALA A 2 11.84 -8.08 -13.41
C ALA A 2 10.88 -7.13 -14.13
N THR A 3 9.62 -7.55 -14.31
CA THR A 3 8.55 -6.64 -14.66
C THR A 3 8.49 -5.59 -13.57
N GLN A 4 8.94 -4.37 -13.86
CA GLN A 4 8.80 -3.23 -12.97
C GLN A 4 7.31 -2.91 -12.88
N LEU A 5 6.63 -3.57 -11.94
CA LEU A 5 5.27 -3.23 -11.57
C LEU A 5 5.29 -1.80 -11.03
N LEU A 6 4.39 -0.96 -11.53
CA LEU A 6 4.27 0.39 -10.99
C LEU A 6 3.87 0.27 -9.50
N PRO A 7 4.38 1.14 -8.61
CA PRO A 7 4.05 1.07 -7.19
C PRO A 7 2.54 1.07 -6.92
N LEU A 8 1.78 1.85 -7.70
CA LEU A 8 0.32 1.86 -7.62
C LEU A 8 -0.32 0.52 -8.02
N GLU A 9 0.17 -0.14 -9.08
CA GLU A 9 -0.35 -1.46 -9.48
C GLU A 9 -0.07 -2.53 -8.42
N LEU A 10 1.05 -2.43 -7.71
CA LEU A 10 1.34 -3.33 -6.61
C LEU A 10 0.38 -3.12 -5.44
N ILE A 11 0.11 -1.85 -5.09
CA ILE A 11 -0.82 -1.50 -4.01
C ILE A 11 -2.24 -1.95 -4.34
N ASP A 12 -2.69 -1.73 -5.58
CA ASP A 12 -4.01 -2.16 -6.04
C ASP A 12 -4.20 -3.68 -5.93
N LYS A 13 -3.17 -4.46 -6.29
CA LYS A 13 -3.15 -5.92 -6.11
C LYS A 13 -3.16 -6.37 -4.65
N CYS A 14 -2.76 -5.51 -3.72
CA CYS A 14 -2.77 -5.81 -2.29
C CYS A 14 -4.10 -5.49 -1.60
N VAL A 15 -5.08 -4.91 -2.30
CA VAL A 15 -6.42 -4.67 -1.75
C VAL A 15 -7.09 -5.99 -1.39
N GLY A 16 -7.69 -6.06 -0.21
CA GLY A 16 -8.26 -7.27 0.38
C GLY A 16 -7.24 -8.18 1.07
N SER A 17 -5.94 -7.89 0.98
CA SER A 17 -4.89 -8.66 1.66
C SER A 17 -4.48 -8.02 2.98
N LYS A 18 -3.99 -8.84 3.91
CA LYS A 18 -3.38 -8.35 5.15
C LYS A 18 -2.01 -7.74 4.84
N ILE A 19 -1.86 -6.45 5.09
CA ILE A 19 -0.63 -5.70 4.90
C ILE A 19 -0.09 -5.20 6.23
N TRP A 20 1.19 -4.85 6.22
CA TRP A 20 1.87 -4.19 7.32
C TRP A 20 2.47 -2.89 6.80
N VAL A 21 2.03 -1.77 7.38
CA VAL A 21 2.45 -0.42 7.00
C VAL A 21 3.39 0.10 8.07
N ILE A 22 4.60 0.46 7.66
CA ILE A 22 5.60 1.10 8.52
C ILE A 22 5.61 2.59 8.14
N MET A 23 5.20 3.46 9.06
CA MET A 23 5.22 4.90 8.89
C MET A 23 6.45 5.52 9.57
N LYS A 24 6.78 6.75 9.19
CA LYS A 24 7.80 7.54 9.88
C LYS A 24 7.40 7.78 11.33
N GLY A 25 8.38 7.82 12.23
CA GLY A 25 8.17 7.99 13.67
C GLY A 25 7.79 6.69 14.38
N ASP A 26 8.33 5.56 13.92
CA ASP A 26 8.21 4.24 14.57
C ASP A 26 6.76 3.78 14.78
N LYS A 27 5.87 4.22 13.87
CA LYS A 27 4.46 3.90 13.92
C LYS A 27 4.15 2.83 12.89
N GLU A 28 3.61 1.71 13.36
CA GLU A 28 3.34 0.55 12.52
C GLU A 28 1.87 0.13 12.61
N PHE A 29 1.32 -0.35 11.50
CA PHE A 29 -0.06 -0.82 11.42
C PHE A 29 -0.13 -2.14 10.67
N SER A 30 -0.75 -3.15 11.29
CA SER A 30 -1.12 -4.37 10.59
C SER A 30 -2.64 -4.39 10.39
N GLY A 31 -3.10 -4.67 9.18
CA GLY A 31 -4.53 -4.72 8.89
C GLY A 31 -4.80 -5.16 7.46
N THR A 32 -6.07 -5.32 7.11
CA THR A 32 -6.46 -5.60 5.73
C THR A 32 -6.57 -4.28 4.96
N LEU A 33 -5.89 -4.18 3.81
CA LEU A 33 -6.03 -3.02 2.94
C LEU A 33 -7.43 -3.04 2.32
N LEU A 34 -8.33 -2.15 2.74
CA LEU A 34 -9.70 -2.11 2.19
C LEU A 34 -9.79 -1.33 0.87
N GLY A 35 -8.85 -0.41 0.65
CA GLY A 35 -8.76 0.40 -0.56
C GLY A 35 -7.62 1.39 -0.44
N PHE A 36 -7.13 1.85 -1.59
CA PHE A 36 -6.16 2.93 -1.72
C PHE A 36 -6.75 3.96 -2.68
N ASP A 37 -6.69 5.25 -2.33
CA ASP A 37 -7.23 6.34 -3.15
C ASP A 37 -6.07 7.18 -3.68
N ASP A 38 -6.21 7.76 -4.87
CA ASP A 38 -5.20 8.63 -5.52
C ASP A 38 -5.06 10.00 -4.83
N PHE A 39 -5.74 10.20 -3.70
CA PHE A 39 -5.76 11.43 -2.94
C PHE A 39 -4.40 11.73 -2.26
N VAL A 40 -3.43 12.17 -3.06
CA VAL A 40 -2.38 13.08 -2.60
C VAL A 40 -3.09 14.39 -2.25
N SER A 41 -3.43 14.55 -0.97
CA SER A 41 -3.99 15.79 -0.45
C SER A 41 -3.03 16.93 -0.84
N LYS A 42 -3.54 17.86 -1.64
CA LYS A 42 -2.82 19.05 -2.10
C LYS A 42 -2.60 20.04 -0.96
#